data_AF-A0A7S3WAV3-F1
#
_entry.id   AF-A0A7S3WAV3-F1
#
_cell.length_a   1.000
_cell.length_b   1.000
_cell.length_c   1.000
_cell.angle_alpha   90.00
_cell.angle_beta   90.00
_cell.angle_gamma   90.00
#
_symmetry.space_group_name_H-M   'P 1'
#
loop_
_entity.id
_entity.type
_entity.pdbx_description
1 polymer ?
#
loop_
_entity_poly.entity_id
_entity_poly.type
_entity_poly.pdbx_seq_one_letter_code
_entity_poly.pdbx_strand_id
1 'polypeptide(L)'
;EIVPTLCELVLETPRHFRAPLRLLRSGGPGSVELSAEQCACLLANAFFCTMPNRNDTPRGRGGRGSSVLPYFSFCWLIGEMPNPGRHGAPPSLPSQHEAKWRCLLEYFGVVARRRRDATSGWRLRPVTFRRLVGDTSELSLGGHGEEAWGMSDAPLCPVEAVEGGTIED
;
A
#
# COMPACT_ATOMS: atom_id res chain seq x y z
N GLU A 1 -13.58 11.45 18.23
CA GLU A 1 -14.47 11.09 17.09
C GLU A 1 -13.86 10.06 16.15
N ILE A 2 -12.59 10.21 15.75
CA ILE A 2 -11.90 9.26 14.85
C ILE A 2 -11.97 7.81 15.35
N VAL A 3 -11.58 7.55 16.60
CA VAL A 3 -11.47 6.18 17.13
C VAL A 3 -12.79 5.38 17.05
N PRO A 4 -13.95 5.90 17.52
CA PRO A 4 -15.24 5.23 17.32
C PRO A 4 -15.53 4.87 15.87
N THR A 5 -15.28 5.79 14.93
CA THR A 5 -15.49 5.50 13.50
C THR A 5 -14.57 4.40 12.97
N LEU A 6 -13.30 4.37 13.39
CA LEU A 6 -12.40 3.28 13.02
C LEU A 6 -12.86 1.94 13.59
N CYS A 7 -13.37 1.91 14.82
CA CYS A 7 -13.95 0.70 15.40
C CYS A 7 -15.15 0.20 14.58
N GLU A 8 -16.06 1.09 14.16
CA GLU A 8 -17.18 0.73 13.29
C GLU A 8 -16.71 0.11 11.97
N LEU A 9 -15.73 0.73 11.30
CA LEU A 9 -15.16 0.22 10.04
C LEU A 9 -14.53 -1.17 10.20
N VAL A 10 -13.86 -1.43 11.33
CA VAL A 10 -13.31 -2.76 11.63
C VAL A 10 -14.44 -3.78 11.78
N LEU A 11 -15.49 -3.45 12.53
CA LEU A 11 -16.65 -4.33 12.73
C LEU A 11 -17.45 -4.56 11.44
N GLU A 12 -17.47 -3.58 10.53
CA GLU A 12 -18.13 -3.67 9.22
C GLU A 12 -17.30 -4.44 8.18
N THR A 13 -16.03 -4.74 8.45
CA THR A 13 -15.11 -5.39 7.50
C THR A 13 -15.69 -6.67 6.85
N PRO A 14 -16.33 -7.61 7.58
CA PRO A 14 -16.93 -8.80 6.98
C PRO A 14 -18.08 -8.49 6.00
N ARG A 15 -18.76 -7.35 6.16
CA ARG A 15 -19.83 -6.92 5.25
C ARG A 15 -19.27 -6.43 3.91
N HIS A 16 -18.13 -5.73 3.96
CA HIS A 16 -17.44 -5.17 2.79
C HIS A 16 -16.55 -6.19 2.06
N PHE A 17 -16.08 -7.23 2.74
CA PHE A 17 -15.24 -8.29 2.18
C PHE A 17 -15.91 -9.66 2.30
N ARG A 18 -16.86 -9.93 1.41
CA ARG A 18 -17.58 -11.22 1.35
C ARG A 18 -16.78 -12.35 0.72
N ALA A 19 -15.73 -12.01 -0.02
CA ALA A 19 -14.81 -12.94 -0.64
C ALA A 19 -13.36 -12.59 -0.24
N PRO A 20 -12.45 -13.58 -0.20
CA PRO A 20 -11.05 -13.32 0.08
C PRO A 20 -10.43 -12.32 -0.91
N LEU A 21 -9.64 -11.38 -0.40
CA LEU A 21 -8.88 -10.45 -1.23
C LEU A 21 -7.82 -11.22 -2.03
N ARG A 22 -7.81 -11.03 -3.36
CA ARG A 22 -6.80 -11.65 -4.23
C ARG A 22 -5.42 -11.04 -3.95
N LEU A 23 -4.42 -11.90 -3.69
CA LEU A 23 -3.03 -11.46 -3.56
C LEU A 23 -2.37 -11.29 -4.94
N LEU A 24 -1.76 -10.14 -5.18
CA LEU A 24 -0.98 -9.87 -6.39
C LEU A 24 0.44 -10.45 -6.26
N ARG A 25 0.58 -11.75 -6.58
CA ARG A 25 1.82 -12.53 -6.39
C ARG A 25 2.90 -12.25 -7.43
N SER A 26 4.14 -12.62 -7.12
CA SER A 26 5.27 -12.52 -8.06
C SER A 26 5.03 -13.33 -9.33
N GLY A 27 5.45 -12.78 -10.48
CA GLY A 27 5.27 -13.38 -11.80
C GLY A 27 3.82 -13.44 -12.32
N GLY A 28 2.82 -13.09 -11.51
CA GLY A 28 1.41 -13.11 -11.92
C GLY A 28 0.87 -11.70 -12.17
N PRO A 29 0.60 -11.30 -13.43
CA PRO A 29 -0.11 -10.05 -13.68
C PRO A 29 -1.52 -10.11 -13.09
N GLY A 30 -2.04 -8.97 -12.64
CA GLY A 30 -3.39 -8.93 -12.07
C GLY A 30 -3.77 -7.56 -11.54
N SER A 31 -5.06 -7.38 -11.26
CA SER A 31 -5.62 -6.15 -10.72
C SER A 31 -6.59 -6.41 -9.57
N VAL A 32 -6.72 -5.50 -8.63
CA VAL A 32 -7.77 -5.51 -7.61
C VAL A 32 -8.33 -4.11 -7.54
N GLU A 33 -9.65 -4.00 -7.65
CA GLU A 33 -10.36 -2.74 -7.45
C GLU A 33 -11.03 -2.76 -6.09
N LEU A 34 -10.87 -1.68 -5.33
CA LEU A 34 -11.44 -1.51 -4.00
C LEU A 34 -12.21 -0.20 -3.94
N SER A 35 -13.38 -0.21 -3.30
CA SER A 35 -14.04 1.04 -2.91
C SER A 35 -13.22 1.77 -1.85
N ALA A 36 -13.42 3.09 -1.72
CA ALA A 36 -12.77 3.85 -0.67
C ALA A 36 -13.17 3.36 0.75
N GLU A 37 -14.39 2.87 0.93
CA GLU A 37 -14.85 2.23 2.17
C GLU A 37 -14.07 0.95 2.48
N GLN A 38 -13.86 0.10 1.46
CA GLN A 38 -13.04 -1.10 1.59
C GLN A 38 -11.60 -0.74 1.99
N CYS A 39 -11.01 0.29 1.37
CA CYS A 39 -9.70 0.79 1.76
C CYS A 39 -9.68 1.31 3.20
N ALA A 40 -10.71 2.07 3.62
CA ALA A 40 -10.83 2.58 4.98
C ALA A 40 -10.97 1.45 6.01
N CYS A 41 -11.74 0.39 5.71
CA CYS A 41 -11.84 -0.81 6.54
C CYS A 41 -10.47 -1.49 6.71
N LEU A 42 -9.73 -1.69 5.62
CA LEU A 42 -8.40 -2.30 5.67
C LEU A 42 -7.41 -1.46 6.49
N LEU A 43 -7.40 -0.14 6.30
CA LEU A 43 -6.53 0.77 7.06
C LEU A 43 -6.94 0.88 8.54
N ALA A 44 -8.23 0.79 8.87
CA ALA A 44 -8.69 0.73 10.26
C ALA A 44 -8.22 -0.57 10.94
N ASN A 45 -8.29 -1.71 10.23
CA ASN A 45 -7.71 -2.97 10.72
C ASN A 45 -6.18 -2.89 10.86
N ALA A 46 -5.48 -2.17 9.97
CA ALA A 46 -4.05 -1.91 10.10
C ALA A 46 -3.73 -1.07 11.35
N PHE A 47 -4.53 -0.05 11.62
CA PHE A 47 -4.41 0.83 12.78
C PHE A 47 -4.54 0.05 14.10
N PHE A 48 -5.56 -0.80 14.23
CA PHE A 48 -5.73 -1.66 15.41
C PHE A 48 -4.87 -2.93 15.39
N CYS A 49 -4.06 -3.12 14.35
CA CYS A 49 -3.18 -4.29 14.18
C CYS A 49 -3.95 -5.64 14.24
N THR A 50 -5.18 -5.69 13.74
CA THR A 50 -6.10 -6.85 13.83
C THR A 50 -5.91 -7.89 12.72
N MET A 51 -5.00 -7.66 11.77
CA MET A 51 -4.74 -8.59 10.67
C MET A 51 -3.96 -9.83 11.16
N PRO A 52 -4.52 -11.04 11.07
CA PRO A 52 -3.88 -12.26 11.58
C PRO A 52 -2.62 -12.60 10.77
N ASN A 53 -1.65 -13.26 11.41
CA ASN A 53 -0.40 -13.73 10.80
C ASN A 53 0.49 -12.62 10.19
N ARG A 54 0.27 -11.36 10.55
CA ARG A 54 1.08 -10.20 10.10
C ARG A 54 1.88 -9.52 11.20
N ASN A 55 1.72 -9.96 12.45
CA ASN A 55 2.35 -9.35 13.62
C ASN A 55 3.57 -10.15 14.16
N ASP A 56 3.70 -11.45 13.83
CA ASP A 56 4.60 -12.38 14.55
C ASP A 56 5.87 -12.82 13.82
N THR A 57 6.33 -12.15 12.75
CA THR A 57 7.61 -12.56 12.13
C THR A 57 8.52 -11.40 11.73
N PRO A 58 9.80 -11.39 12.17
CA PRO A 58 10.86 -10.51 11.65
C PRO A 58 11.20 -10.75 10.16
N ARG A 59 10.62 -11.78 9.54
CA ARG A 59 10.66 -12.04 8.10
C ARG A 59 9.39 -12.81 7.77
N GLY A 60 8.56 -12.32 6.85
CA GLY A 60 7.28 -12.91 6.46
C GLY A 60 7.30 -14.43 6.27
N ARG A 61 7.12 -15.17 7.36
CA ARG A 61 6.95 -16.63 7.42
C ARG A 61 5.72 -17.00 8.24
N GLY A 62 4.69 -16.16 8.18
CA GLY A 62 3.33 -16.51 8.57
C GLY A 62 2.57 -17.04 7.35
N GLY A 63 2.82 -18.30 6.98
CA GLY A 63 2.07 -19.03 5.95
C GLY A 63 2.97 -19.72 4.92
N ARG A 64 2.76 -21.02 4.68
CA ARG A 64 3.44 -21.80 3.64
C ARG A 64 3.32 -21.10 2.28
N GLY A 65 4.42 -20.52 1.78
CA GLY A 65 4.46 -19.90 0.45
C GLY A 65 5.60 -18.89 0.31
N SER A 66 6.34 -19.00 -0.79
CA SER A 66 7.59 -18.28 -1.13
C SER A 66 7.50 -16.74 -1.30
N SER A 67 6.52 -16.04 -0.75
CA SER A 67 6.36 -14.59 -1.00
C SER A 67 6.55 -13.76 0.26
N VAL A 68 7.65 -12.99 0.31
CA VAL A 68 7.83 -11.90 1.28
C VAL A 68 6.78 -10.82 0.96
N LEU A 69 5.80 -10.66 1.83
CA LEU A 69 4.79 -9.60 1.72
C LEU A 69 5.16 -8.46 2.68
N PRO A 70 4.86 -7.18 2.35
CA PRO A 70 5.19 -6.06 3.20
C PRO A 70 4.42 -6.11 4.54
N TYR A 71 4.97 -5.42 5.53
CA TYR A 71 4.25 -5.11 6.76
C TYR A 71 3.05 -4.22 6.43
N PHE A 72 1.92 -4.54 7.06
CA PHE A 72 0.66 -3.83 6.85
C PHE A 72 0.15 -3.17 8.12
N SER A 73 0.33 -3.81 9.28
CA SER A 73 -0.07 -3.30 10.60
C SER A 73 0.75 -2.08 11.03
N PHE A 74 0.13 -1.18 11.79
CA PHE A 74 0.76 0.06 12.27
C PHE A 74 1.53 -0.11 13.58
N CYS A 75 1.78 -1.32 14.05
CA CYS A 75 2.49 -1.60 15.30
C CYS A 75 3.86 -0.90 15.38
N TRP A 76 4.59 -0.82 14.27
CA TRP A 76 5.88 -0.12 14.16
C TRP A 76 5.77 1.41 14.09
N LEU A 77 4.58 1.91 13.77
CA LEU A 77 4.29 3.34 13.84
C LEU A 77 3.76 3.72 15.22
N ILE A 78 3.08 2.82 15.92
CA ILE A 78 2.53 3.06 17.27
C ILE A 78 3.60 2.92 18.34
N GLY A 79 4.48 1.93 18.23
CA GLY A 79 5.60 1.76 19.14
C GLY A 79 6.86 2.48 18.64
N GLU A 80 7.66 3.03 19.55
CA GLU A 80 9.07 3.39 19.32
C GLU A 80 9.95 2.12 19.17
N MET A 81 9.48 1.13 18.42
CA MET A 81 10.17 -0.14 18.30
C MET A 81 11.18 -0.09 17.15
N PRO A 82 12.42 -0.54 17.36
CA PRO A 82 13.44 -0.54 16.32
C PRO A 82 12.97 -1.39 15.13
N ASN A 83 12.93 -0.78 13.96
CA ASN A 83 12.48 -1.41 12.72
C ASN A 83 13.32 -2.68 12.40
N PRO A 84 12.76 -3.89 12.45
CA PRO A 84 13.52 -5.13 12.34
C PRO A 84 14.05 -5.36 10.91
N GLY A 85 13.53 -4.62 9.92
CA GLY A 85 14.01 -4.64 8.53
C GLY A 85 15.21 -3.73 8.26
N ARG A 86 15.63 -2.92 9.25
CA ARG A 86 16.75 -1.98 9.17
C ARG A 86 17.79 -2.35 10.22
N HIS A 87 18.47 -3.48 10.04
CA HIS A 87 19.74 -3.71 10.74
C HIS A 87 20.72 -2.61 10.33
N GLY A 88 20.83 -1.55 11.15
CA GLY A 88 21.78 -0.46 10.96
C GLY A 88 21.22 0.89 10.53
N ALA A 89 19.90 1.08 10.43
CA ALA A 89 19.37 2.41 10.16
C ALA A 89 18.79 3.07 11.42
N PRO A 90 19.01 4.38 11.63
CA PRO A 90 18.57 5.06 12.84
C PRO A 90 17.04 5.00 12.96
N PRO A 91 16.50 4.96 14.20
CA PRO A 91 15.07 5.15 14.42
C PRO A 91 14.62 6.44 13.73
N SER A 92 13.37 6.46 13.24
CA SER A 92 12.82 7.69 12.68
C SER A 92 12.92 8.80 13.72
N LEU A 93 13.45 9.96 13.32
CA LEU A 93 13.48 11.13 14.18
C LEU A 93 12.07 11.40 14.73
N PRO A 94 11.92 11.80 16.00
CA PRO A 94 10.60 12.04 16.62
C PRO A 94 9.69 12.93 15.78
N SER A 95 10.26 13.95 15.11
CA SER A 95 9.52 14.84 14.21
C SER A 95 8.94 14.15 12.97
N GLN A 96 9.63 13.15 12.40
CA GLN A 96 9.13 12.38 11.25
C GLN A 96 8.00 11.43 11.67
N HIS A 97 8.13 10.85 12.86
CA HIS A 97 7.10 10.00 13.45
C HIS A 97 5.82 10.80 13.69
N GLU A 98 5.93 11.97 14.32
CA GLU A 98 4.81 12.89 14.53
C GLU A 98 4.16 13.35 13.22
N ALA A 99 4.96 13.69 12.20
CA ALA A 99 4.43 14.11 10.89
C ALA A 99 3.62 12.99 10.21
N LYS A 100 4.10 11.74 10.27
CA LYS A 100 3.35 10.58 9.76
C LYS A 100 2.03 10.40 10.50
N TRP A 101 2.05 10.56 11.82
CA TRP A 101 0.84 10.50 12.64
C TRP A 101 -0.15 11.58 12.27
N ARG A 102 0.30 12.84 12.14
CA ARG A 102 -0.55 13.96 11.75
C ARG A 102 -1.23 13.70 10.41
N CYS A 103 -0.49 13.20 9.42
CA CYS A 103 -1.03 12.86 8.11
C CYS A 103 -2.10 11.76 8.19
N LEU A 104 -1.83 10.66 8.92
CA LEU A 104 -2.80 9.57 9.09
C LEU A 104 -4.05 9.99 9.84
N LEU A 105 -3.89 10.77 10.92
CA LEU A 105 -5.02 11.28 11.69
C LEU A 105 -5.86 12.26 10.87
N GLU A 106 -5.25 13.06 10.00
CA GLU A 106 -6.00 13.92 9.07
C GLU A 106 -6.80 13.08 8.07
N TYR A 107 -6.18 12.05 7.47
CA TYR A 107 -6.90 11.11 6.61
C TYR A 107 -8.10 10.48 7.32
N PHE A 108 -7.91 9.95 8.53
CA PHE A 108 -9.00 9.35 9.29
C PHE A 108 -10.04 10.38 9.75
N GLY A 109 -9.64 11.63 9.99
CA GLY A 109 -10.54 12.75 10.25
C GLY A 109 -11.45 13.04 9.05
N VAL A 110 -10.88 13.06 7.84
CA VAL A 110 -11.66 13.18 6.59
C VAL A 110 -12.64 12.02 6.43
N VAL A 111 -12.21 10.78 6.69
CA VAL A 111 -13.07 9.60 6.64
C VAL A 111 -14.23 9.71 7.64
N ALA A 112 -13.95 10.11 8.88
CA ALA A 112 -14.97 10.25 9.92
C ALA A 112 -16.01 11.33 9.60
N ARG A 113 -15.58 12.48 9.08
CA ARG A 113 -16.47 13.55 8.62
C ARG A 113 -17.39 13.08 7.50
N ARG A 114 -16.83 12.45 6.47
CA ARG A 114 -17.60 11.97 5.31
C ARG A 114 -18.65 10.92 5.65
N ARG A 115 -18.35 10.04 6.61
CA ARG A 115 -19.31 9.02 7.05
C ARG A 115 -20.52 9.63 7.77
N ARG A 116 -20.37 10.79 8.41
CA ARG A 116 -21.48 11.53 9.04
C ARG A 116 -22.34 12.28 8.03
N ASP A 117 -21.74 12.75 6.95
CA ASP A 117 -22.44 13.51 5.91
C ASP A 117 -23.26 12.56 5.00
N ALA A 118 -24.43 12.15 5.50
CA ALA A 118 -25.38 11.23 4.84
C ALA A 118 -25.82 11.69 3.44
N THR A 119 -25.75 12.99 3.16
CA THR A 119 -26.08 13.61 1.86
C THR A 119 -24.96 13.50 0.83
N SER A 120 -23.71 13.34 1.25
CA SER A 120 -22.57 13.33 0.32
C SER A 120 -22.36 11.95 -0.33
N GLY A 121 -22.71 10.87 0.38
CA GLY A 121 -22.37 9.51 -0.02
C GLY A 121 -20.85 9.33 -0.11
N TRP A 122 -20.35 8.11 -0.01
CA TRP A 122 -18.93 7.85 -0.28
C TRP A 122 -18.68 7.94 -1.80
N ARG A 123 -18.72 9.16 -2.37
CA ARG A 123 -18.50 9.44 -3.79
C ARG A 123 -17.02 9.46 -4.17
N LEU A 124 -16.20 8.66 -3.48
CA LEU A 124 -14.84 8.45 -3.92
C LEU A 124 -14.83 7.39 -5.01
N ARG A 125 -14.08 7.68 -6.08
CA ARG A 125 -13.84 6.70 -7.12
C ARG A 125 -13.15 5.47 -6.51
N PRO A 126 -13.49 4.25 -6.97
CA PRO A 126 -12.75 3.07 -6.61
C PRO A 126 -11.26 3.23 -6.94
N VAL A 127 -10.41 2.56 -6.16
CA VAL A 127 -8.96 2.53 -6.34
C VAL A 127 -8.58 1.20 -6.96
N THR A 128 -7.89 1.25 -8.10
CA THR A 128 -7.40 0.06 -8.81
C THR A 128 -5.91 -0.16 -8.52
N PHE A 129 -5.58 -1.27 -7.88
CA PHE A 129 -4.22 -1.73 -7.69
C PHE A 129 -3.89 -2.72 -8.80
N ARG A 130 -2.85 -2.45 -9.61
CA ARG A 130 -2.46 -3.31 -10.73
C ARG A 130 -1.00 -3.74 -10.62
N ARG A 131 -0.76 -5.05 -10.73
CA ARG A 131 0.56 -5.62 -10.95
C ARG A 131 0.74 -5.87 -12.44
N LEU A 132 1.67 -5.15 -13.04
CA LEU A 132 2.16 -5.42 -14.37
C LEU A 132 3.39 -6.32 -14.26
N VAL A 133 3.52 -7.27 -15.17
CA VAL A 133 4.69 -8.13 -15.31
C VAL A 133 5.17 -7.91 -16.73
N GLY A 134 6.35 -7.31 -16.88
CA GLY A 134 6.97 -7.15 -18.18
C GLY A 134 7.30 -8.52 -18.75
N ASP A 135 6.94 -8.75 -20.00
CA ASP A 135 7.41 -9.91 -20.74
C ASP A 135 8.80 -9.60 -21.29
N THR A 136 9.82 -10.26 -20.74
CA THR A 136 11.21 -10.10 -21.20
C THR A 136 11.61 -11.18 -22.19
N SER A 137 10.68 -12.03 -22.63
CA SER A 137 10.97 -13.10 -23.58
C SER A 137 11.39 -12.53 -24.95
N GLU A 138 10.77 -11.42 -25.40
CA GLU A 138 11.15 -10.73 -26.65
C GLU A 138 12.45 -9.92 -26.53
N LEU A 139 12.87 -9.54 -25.32
CA LEU A 139 14.15 -8.86 -25.06
C LEU A 139 15.35 -9.81 -25.09
N SER A 140 15.11 -11.12 -25.16
CA SER A 140 16.10 -12.18 -25.14
C SER A 140 16.59 -12.57 -26.55
N LEU A 141 16.83 -11.59 -27.43
CA LEU A 141 17.22 -11.82 -28.83
C LEU A 141 18.69 -12.25 -29.04
N GLY A 142 19.34 -12.84 -28.03
CA GLY A 142 20.70 -13.33 -28.22
C GLY A 142 21.35 -14.01 -27.02
N GLY A 143 20.82 -15.16 -26.56
CA GLY A 143 21.56 -16.18 -25.78
C GLY A 143 22.17 -15.79 -24.41
N HIS A 144 22.27 -14.51 -24.10
CA HIS A 144 22.79 -13.90 -22.89
C HIS A 144 21.77 -12.84 -22.51
N GLY A 145 21.25 -12.89 -21.28
CA GLY A 145 20.15 -12.05 -20.78
C GLY A 145 20.48 -10.57 -20.61
N GLU A 146 21.25 -9.98 -21.52
CA GLU A 146 21.37 -8.53 -21.68
C GLU A 146 20.24 -8.08 -22.60
N GLU A 147 19.33 -7.28 -22.06
CA GLU A 147 18.31 -6.58 -22.84
C GLU A 147 18.99 -5.88 -24.03
N ALA A 148 18.51 -6.12 -25.25
CA ALA A 148 19.10 -5.61 -26.50
C ALA A 148 18.93 -4.09 -26.70
N TRP A 149 19.12 -3.29 -25.65
CA TRP A 149 19.04 -1.83 -25.67
C TRP A 149 19.94 -1.19 -26.72
N GLY A 150 21.12 -1.78 -26.96
CA GLY A 150 22.06 -1.30 -28.00
C GLY A 150 21.56 -1.49 -29.43
N MET A 151 20.54 -2.32 -29.64
CA MET A 151 19.89 -2.57 -30.94
C MET A 151 18.54 -1.85 -31.06
N SER A 152 18.12 -1.12 -30.03
CA SER A 152 16.86 -0.39 -30.05
C SER A 152 16.93 0.79 -31.02
N ASP A 153 16.00 0.86 -31.95
CA ASP A 153 15.79 1.96 -32.89
C ASP A 153 14.69 2.93 -32.43
N ALA A 154 14.19 2.75 -31.19
CA ALA A 154 13.14 3.59 -30.64
C ALA A 154 13.58 5.06 -30.60
N PRO A 155 12.77 6.00 -31.14
CA PRO A 155 13.10 7.41 -31.13
C PRO A 155 13.07 7.95 -29.69
N LEU A 156 13.86 9.01 -29.45
CA LEU A 156 13.81 9.71 -28.18
C LEU A 156 12.43 10.34 -27.97
N CYS A 157 11.87 10.14 -26.77
CA CYS A 157 10.63 10.78 -26.37
C CYS A 157 10.88 12.23 -25.96
N PRO A 158 9.91 13.14 -26.18
CA PRO A 158 9.96 14.49 -25.61
C PRO A 158 10.11 14.43 -24.09
N VAL A 159 10.96 15.29 -23.54
CA VAL A 159 11.19 15.43 -22.09
C VAL A 159 10.83 16.85 -21.70
N GLU A 160 9.93 16.97 -20.72
CA GLU A 160 9.68 18.22 -20.01
C GLU A 160 10.48 18.18 -18.71
N ALA A 161 11.42 19.12 -18.57
CA ALA A 161 12.20 19.29 -17.36
C ALA A 161 11.85 20.65 -16.76
N VAL A 162 11.18 20.63 -15.61
CA VAL A 162 10.75 21.82 -14.89
C VAL A 162 11.63 22.01 -13.66
N GLU A 163 12.17 23.20 -13.49
CA GLU A 163 12.87 23.59 -12.26
C GLU A 163 11.84 24.11 -11.25
N GLY A 164 11.52 23.26 -10.25
CA GLY A 164 10.50 23.53 -9.25
C GLY A 164 9.27 22.64 -9.41
N GLY A 165 8.60 22.37 -8.29
CA GLY A 165 7.52 21.39 -8.20
C GLY A 165 8.01 19.97 -7.89
N THR A 166 7.06 19.05 -7.77
CA THR A 166 7.22 17.65 -7.41
C THR A 166 6.35 16.78 -8.31
N ILE A 167 6.49 15.45 -8.25
CA ILE A 167 5.73 14.53 -9.11
C ILE A 167 4.23 14.57 -8.78
N GLU A 168 3.90 14.93 -7.55
CA GLU A 168 2.55 15.01 -7.01
C GLU A 168 1.85 16.37 -7.17
N ASP A 169 2.55 17.41 -7.64
CA ASP A 169 1.98 18.74 -7.95
C ASP A 169 1.17 18.73 -9.26
#